data_AF-A0A1A6FGV9-F1
#
_entry.id   AF-A0A1A6FGV9-F1
#
_cell.length_a   1.000
_cell.length_b   1.000
_cell.length_c   1.000
_cell.angle_alpha   90.00
_cell.angle_beta   90.00
_cell.angle_gamma   90.00
#
_symmetry.space_group_name_H-M   'P 1'
#
loop_
_entity.id
_entity.type
_entity.pdbx_description
1 polymer ?
#
loop_
_entity_poly.entity_id
_entity_poly.type
_entity_poly.pdbx_seq_one_letter_code
_entity_poly.pdbx_strand_id
1 'polypeptide(L)'
;MVVNSGLDSRHSAVHLDGGNCAYVQGAIHRCVGNGVMLDSTYGKLTNCLVQVNARDCMRGVALIGNPVSQPSNICVSKSTFVDNEIGVMISNAHGAFVVDSHIEGSRECGVLFQGKVGGYDSFVANCSFARNVVDVNQLHQSRNNFLIDNELESA
;
A
#
# COMPACT_ATOMS: atom_id res chain seq x y z
N MET A 1 4.24 -11.13 -14.38
CA MET A 1 5.04 -9.88 -14.36
C MET A 1 4.35 -8.89 -15.29
N VAL A 2 4.16 -7.64 -14.86
CA VAL A 2 3.60 -6.55 -15.68
C VAL A 2 4.65 -5.45 -15.85
N VAL A 3 4.82 -4.92 -17.05
CA VAL A 3 5.84 -3.92 -17.38
C VAL A 3 5.27 -2.84 -18.30
N ASN A 4 5.65 -1.58 -18.10
CA ASN A 4 5.27 -0.45 -18.96
C ASN A 4 3.75 -0.30 -19.12
N SER A 5 3.02 -0.24 -18.01
CA SER A 5 1.55 -0.15 -17.97
C SER A 5 1.06 1.25 -17.57
N GLY A 6 -0.22 1.53 -17.88
CA GLY A 6 -0.87 2.80 -17.51
C GLY A 6 -0.36 4.03 -18.28
N LEU A 7 0.30 3.82 -19.42
CA LEU A 7 0.91 4.89 -20.23
C LEU A 7 -0.10 5.87 -20.84
N ASP A 8 -1.36 5.47 -20.93
CA ASP A 8 -2.48 6.20 -21.52
C ASP A 8 -3.16 7.16 -20.53
N SER A 9 -3.49 6.69 -19.33
CA SER A 9 -4.35 7.42 -18.39
C SER A 9 -3.94 7.27 -16.93
N ARG A 10 -2.70 6.82 -16.67
CA ARG A 10 -2.21 6.48 -15.32
C ARG A 10 -3.05 5.41 -14.63
N HIS A 11 -3.57 4.45 -15.38
CA HIS A 11 -4.24 3.29 -14.81
C HIS A 11 -3.28 2.44 -13.97
N SER A 12 -3.86 1.72 -13.00
CA SER A 12 -3.13 0.74 -12.21
C SER A 12 -2.78 -0.48 -13.05
N ALA A 13 -1.63 -1.12 -12.81
CA ALA A 13 -1.25 -2.35 -13.51
C ALA A 13 -2.19 -3.52 -13.16
N VAL A 14 -2.62 -3.59 -11.90
CA VAL A 14 -3.66 -4.50 -11.41
C VAL A 14 -4.69 -3.68 -10.64
N HIS A 15 -5.96 -3.87 -10.94
CA HIS A 15 -7.06 -3.18 -10.27
C HIS A 15 -8.10 -4.21 -9.79
N LEU A 16 -8.39 -4.22 -8.49
CA LEU A 16 -9.47 -5.01 -7.88
C LEU A 16 -10.56 -4.07 -7.36
N ASP A 17 -11.70 -4.05 -8.05
CA ASP A 17 -12.91 -3.26 -7.73
C ASP A 17 -13.86 -4.02 -6.77
N GLY A 18 -13.35 -4.43 -5.61
CA GLY A 18 -14.09 -5.23 -4.62
C GLY A 18 -13.74 -6.73 -4.64
N GLY A 19 -14.18 -7.44 -3.59
CA GLY A 19 -13.90 -8.86 -3.40
C GLY A 19 -13.69 -9.26 -1.94
N ASN A 20 -13.69 -10.58 -1.70
CA ASN A 20 -13.37 -11.16 -0.40
C ASN A 20 -12.36 -12.29 -0.60
N CYS A 21 -11.40 -12.46 0.32
CA CYS A 21 -10.43 -13.55 0.30
C CYS A 21 -9.58 -13.57 -0.98
N ALA A 22 -9.18 -12.40 -1.49
CA ALA A 22 -8.34 -12.31 -2.68
C ALA A 22 -6.85 -12.42 -2.34
N TYR A 23 -6.09 -13.11 -3.19
CA TYR A 23 -4.62 -13.18 -3.11
C TYR A 23 -4.01 -12.60 -4.39
N VAL A 24 -3.17 -11.58 -4.25
CA VAL A 24 -2.48 -10.92 -5.37
C VAL A 24 -0.98 -11.09 -5.20
N GLN A 25 -0.34 -11.74 -6.17
CA GLN A 25 1.10 -11.96 -6.19
C GLN A 25 1.70 -11.62 -7.54
N GLY A 26 2.87 -10.97 -7.56
CA GLY A 26 3.60 -10.74 -8.79
C GLY A 26 4.67 -9.66 -8.73
N ALA A 27 5.21 -9.32 -9.91
CA ALA A 27 6.17 -8.24 -10.08
C ALA A 27 5.64 -7.22 -11.09
N ILE A 28 5.78 -5.94 -10.76
CA ILE A 28 5.29 -4.80 -11.53
C ILE A 28 6.43 -3.81 -11.67
N HIS A 29 6.69 -3.36 -12.90
CA HIS A 29 7.78 -2.44 -13.18
C HIS A 29 7.35 -1.35 -14.16
N ARG A 30 7.62 -0.09 -13.83
CA ARG A 30 7.29 1.08 -14.65
C ARG A 30 5.78 1.15 -14.97
N CYS A 31 4.97 1.36 -13.94
CA CYS A 31 3.56 1.67 -14.09
C CYS A 31 3.33 3.16 -13.83
N VAL A 32 2.74 3.90 -14.76
CA VAL A 32 2.51 5.34 -14.55
C VAL A 32 1.48 5.60 -13.44
N GLY A 33 0.54 4.66 -13.25
CA GLY A 33 -0.39 4.65 -12.13
C GLY A 33 0.13 3.82 -10.95
N ASN A 34 -0.79 3.17 -10.24
CA ASN A 34 -0.42 2.30 -9.13
C ASN A 34 0.01 0.91 -9.64
N GLY A 35 0.90 0.23 -8.94
CA GLY A 35 1.20 -1.17 -9.21
C GLY A 35 -0.07 -2.00 -8.99
N VAL A 36 -0.49 -2.11 -7.74
CA VAL A 36 -1.78 -2.73 -7.40
C VAL A 36 -2.69 -1.68 -6.76
N MET A 37 -3.91 -1.58 -7.27
CA MET A 37 -4.99 -0.83 -6.62
C MET A 37 -6.07 -1.80 -6.14
N LEU A 38 -6.40 -1.65 -4.87
CA LEU A 38 -7.47 -2.34 -4.16
C LEU A 38 -8.52 -1.28 -3.86
N ASP A 39 -9.56 -1.19 -4.68
CA ASP A 39 -10.58 -0.15 -4.61
C ASP A 39 -11.90 -0.74 -4.11
N SER A 40 -12.39 -0.24 -2.97
CA SER A 40 -13.68 -0.63 -2.42
C SER A 40 -14.81 0.34 -2.79
N THR A 41 -14.58 1.30 -3.68
CA THR A 41 -15.57 2.31 -4.07
C THR A 41 -16.83 1.67 -4.65
N TYR A 42 -16.66 0.63 -5.46
CA TYR A 42 -17.76 -0.04 -6.17
C TYR A 42 -18.20 -1.36 -5.53
N GLY A 43 -17.44 -1.88 -4.57
CA GLY A 43 -17.75 -3.14 -3.90
C GLY A 43 -16.99 -3.30 -2.59
N LYS A 44 -17.55 -4.07 -1.65
CA LYS A 44 -16.84 -4.38 -0.41
C LYS A 44 -15.54 -5.11 -0.74
N LEU A 45 -14.43 -4.66 -0.16
CA LEU A 45 -13.11 -5.29 -0.30
C LEU A 45 -12.59 -5.70 1.07
N THR A 46 -12.41 -6.99 1.30
CA THR A 46 -12.02 -7.48 2.62
C THR A 46 -11.21 -8.77 2.61
N ASN A 47 -10.38 -8.97 3.63
CA ASN A 47 -9.57 -10.18 3.85
C ASN A 47 -8.66 -10.50 2.65
N CYS A 48 -7.93 -9.51 2.16
CA CYS A 48 -7.04 -9.69 1.01
C CYS A 48 -5.58 -9.78 1.44
N LEU A 49 -4.80 -10.58 0.71
CA LEU A 49 -3.35 -10.69 0.86
C LEU A 49 -2.66 -10.21 -0.43
N VAL A 50 -1.71 -9.30 -0.30
CA VAL A 50 -0.92 -8.74 -1.40
C VAL A 50 0.55 -9.02 -1.13
N GLN A 51 1.22 -9.66 -2.11
CA GLN A 51 2.65 -10.00 -2.08
C GLN A 51 3.29 -9.63 -3.41
N VAL A 52 3.76 -8.39 -3.52
CA VAL A 52 4.21 -7.85 -4.80
C VAL A 52 5.58 -7.18 -4.73
N ASN A 53 6.31 -7.28 -5.84
CA ASN A 53 7.50 -6.50 -6.09
C ASN A 53 7.14 -5.38 -7.07
N ALA A 54 6.95 -4.16 -6.58
CA ALA A 54 6.56 -3.01 -7.39
C ALA A 54 7.69 -1.97 -7.45
N ARG A 55 8.10 -1.62 -8.68
CA ARG A 55 9.18 -0.68 -8.93
C ARG A 55 8.79 0.39 -9.93
N ASP A 56 9.23 1.63 -9.70
CA ASP A 56 9.00 2.77 -10.58
C ASP A 56 7.50 3.00 -10.86
N CYS A 57 6.67 2.88 -9.83
CA CYS A 57 5.23 3.12 -9.90
C CYS A 57 4.84 4.42 -9.18
N MET A 58 3.66 4.97 -9.48
CA MET A 58 3.11 6.07 -8.67
C MET A 58 2.92 5.61 -7.22
N ARG A 59 2.14 4.54 -7.04
CA ARG A 59 2.07 3.80 -5.76
C ARG A 59 2.44 2.36 -6.00
N GLY A 60 3.21 1.74 -5.12
CA GLY A 60 3.42 0.29 -5.19
C GLY A 60 2.11 -0.46 -4.99
N VAL A 61 1.47 -0.22 -3.84
CA VAL A 61 0.10 -0.66 -3.52
C VAL A 61 -0.73 0.53 -3.07
N ALA A 62 -1.97 0.62 -3.53
CA ALA A 62 -2.94 1.61 -3.11
C ALA A 62 -4.22 0.93 -2.62
N LEU A 63 -4.57 1.13 -1.35
CA LEU A 63 -5.87 0.81 -0.79
C LEU A 63 -6.73 2.07 -0.89
N ILE A 64 -7.83 1.99 -1.65
CA ILE A 64 -8.72 3.11 -1.93
C ILE A 64 -10.10 2.77 -1.40
N GLY A 65 -10.60 3.60 -0.48
CA GLY A 65 -11.97 3.54 -0.01
C GLY A 65 -12.68 4.88 -0.07
N ASN A 66 -13.91 4.84 0.40
CA ASN A 66 -14.72 6.02 0.67
C ASN A 66 -15.40 5.89 2.05
N PRO A 67 -16.07 6.94 2.56
CA PRO A 67 -16.70 6.90 3.90
C PRO A 67 -17.75 5.80 4.09
N VAL A 68 -18.31 5.25 3.00
CA VAL A 68 -19.39 4.24 3.02
C VAL A 68 -18.84 2.84 2.84
N SER A 69 -17.81 2.68 2.00
CA SER A 69 -17.18 1.40 1.69
C SER A 69 -15.67 1.55 1.77
N GLN A 70 -15.09 0.99 2.84
CA GLN A 70 -13.67 1.05 3.13
C GLN A 70 -13.04 -0.34 2.97
N PRO A 71 -11.83 -0.44 2.37
CA PRO A 71 -11.07 -1.69 2.39
C PRO A 71 -10.77 -2.06 3.84
N SER A 72 -10.88 -3.35 4.15
CA SER A 72 -10.75 -3.85 5.52
C SER A 72 -9.96 -5.14 5.59
N ASN A 73 -9.16 -5.34 6.63
CA ASN A 73 -8.36 -6.56 6.81
C ASN A 73 -7.50 -6.88 5.58
N ILE A 74 -6.77 -5.88 5.09
CA ILE A 74 -5.89 -6.04 3.93
C ILE A 74 -4.46 -6.18 4.42
N CYS A 75 -3.81 -7.28 4.07
CA CYS A 75 -2.42 -7.55 4.42
C CYS A 75 -1.53 -7.39 3.20
N VAL A 76 -0.65 -6.41 3.21
CA VAL A 76 0.48 -6.27 2.29
C VAL A 76 1.69 -6.87 3.00
N SER A 77 2.15 -8.03 2.55
CA SER A 77 3.25 -8.74 3.21
C SER A 77 4.36 -9.12 2.24
N LYS A 78 5.57 -9.36 2.73
CA LYS A 78 6.68 -9.96 1.95
C LYS A 78 6.85 -9.30 0.58
N SER A 79 6.66 -7.98 0.55
CA SER A 79 6.61 -7.18 -0.66
C SER A 79 7.84 -6.30 -0.74
N THR A 80 8.21 -5.90 -1.96
CA THR A 80 9.33 -4.99 -2.20
C THR A 80 8.86 -3.81 -3.03
N PHE A 81 9.12 -2.62 -2.54
CA PHE A 81 8.69 -1.36 -3.14
C PHE A 81 9.92 -0.49 -3.38
N VAL A 82 10.27 -0.23 -4.64
CA VAL A 82 11.51 0.48 -4.99
C VAL A 82 11.21 1.64 -5.94
N ASP A 83 11.74 2.82 -5.64
CA ASP A 83 11.68 4.01 -6.51
C ASP A 83 10.25 4.45 -6.88
N ASN A 84 9.27 4.15 -6.02
CA ASN A 84 7.88 4.59 -6.19
C ASN A 84 7.69 6.04 -5.72
N GLU A 85 6.61 6.74 -6.09
CA GLU A 85 6.29 8.00 -5.39
C GLU A 85 5.90 7.69 -3.94
N ILE A 86 4.98 6.74 -3.78
CA ILE A 86 4.62 6.17 -2.48
C ILE A 86 4.75 4.64 -2.51
N GLY A 87 5.37 4.01 -1.52
CA GLY A 87 5.45 2.55 -1.43
C GLY A 87 4.07 1.92 -1.27
N VAL A 88 3.42 2.18 -0.14
CA VAL A 88 2.06 1.72 0.18
C VAL A 88 1.20 2.89 0.60
N MET A 89 0.06 3.09 -0.05
CA MET A 89 -0.92 4.10 0.34
C MET A 89 -2.18 3.45 0.92
N ILE A 90 -2.59 3.92 2.09
CA ILE A 90 -3.76 3.45 2.83
C ILE A 90 -4.73 4.63 2.93
N SER A 91 -5.67 4.73 1.99
CA SER A 91 -6.59 5.86 1.85
C SER A 91 -8.03 5.45 2.15
N ASN A 92 -8.62 6.00 3.22
CA ASN A 92 -9.97 5.63 3.69
C ASN A 92 -10.14 4.11 3.91
N ALA A 93 -9.20 3.50 4.63
CA ALA A 93 -9.17 2.06 4.89
C ALA A 93 -8.95 1.79 6.38
N HIS A 94 -9.37 0.63 6.86
CA HIS A 94 -9.20 0.23 8.25
C HIS A 94 -8.65 -1.18 8.40
N GLY A 95 -7.87 -1.44 9.45
CA GLY A 95 -7.28 -2.77 9.65
C GLY A 95 -6.37 -3.19 8.49
N ALA A 96 -5.59 -2.26 7.95
CA ALA A 96 -4.55 -2.57 6.98
C ALA A 96 -3.26 -2.97 7.70
N PHE A 97 -2.59 -3.99 7.18
CA PHE A 97 -1.33 -4.51 7.71
C PHE A 97 -0.27 -4.42 6.62
N VAL A 98 0.82 -3.69 6.87
CA VAL A 98 2.01 -3.69 6.02
C VAL A 98 3.11 -4.37 6.81
N VAL A 99 3.45 -5.61 6.44
CA VAL A 99 4.33 -6.45 7.26
C VAL A 99 5.45 -7.09 6.46
N ASP A 100 6.60 -7.33 7.10
CA ASP A 100 7.72 -8.07 6.52
C ASP A 100 8.10 -7.59 5.09
N SER A 101 8.07 -6.27 4.86
CA SER A 101 8.21 -5.68 3.52
C SER A 101 9.39 -4.71 3.46
N HIS A 102 10.01 -4.61 2.28
CA HIS A 102 11.11 -3.69 2.02
C HIS A 102 10.62 -2.50 1.19
N ILE A 103 10.80 -1.27 1.70
CA ILE A 103 10.38 -0.05 1.03
C ILE A 103 11.56 0.91 0.90
N GLU A 104 11.96 1.18 -0.34
CA GLU A 104 13.19 1.91 -0.64
C GLU A 104 13.00 2.98 -1.72
N GLY A 105 13.65 4.12 -1.54
CA GLY A 105 13.75 5.15 -2.57
C GLY A 105 12.43 5.87 -2.88
N SER A 106 11.45 5.82 -1.96
CA SER A 106 10.15 6.45 -2.19
C SER A 106 10.28 7.98 -2.25
N ARG A 107 9.80 8.59 -3.33
CA ARG A 107 9.99 10.02 -3.63
C ARG A 107 9.15 10.94 -2.74
N GLU A 108 8.08 10.43 -2.16
CA GLU A 108 7.26 11.15 -1.20
C GLU A 108 7.25 10.43 0.16
N CYS A 109 6.81 9.16 0.17
CA CYS A 109 6.65 8.44 1.43
C CYS A 109 6.70 6.91 1.26
N GLY A 110 7.27 6.18 2.22
CA GLY A 110 7.24 4.72 2.23
C GLY A 110 5.83 4.18 2.43
N VAL A 111 5.20 4.48 3.57
CA VAL A 111 3.79 4.17 3.86
C VAL A 111 3.01 5.44 4.21
N LEU A 112 1.97 5.73 3.44
CA LEU A 112 1.12 6.91 3.63
C LEU A 112 -0.30 6.53 4.07
N PHE A 113 -0.70 7.01 5.25
CA PHE A 113 -2.09 6.98 5.71
C PHE A 113 -2.81 8.29 5.37
N GLN A 114 -3.94 8.21 4.64
CA GLN A 114 -4.67 9.41 4.25
C GLN A 114 -6.15 9.17 3.92
N GLY A 115 -6.77 10.13 3.21
CA GLY A 115 -8.20 10.13 2.89
C GLY A 115 -9.06 10.94 3.86
N LYS A 116 -10.30 11.25 3.46
CA LYS A 116 -11.27 12.04 4.23
C LYS A 116 -11.52 11.45 5.63
N VAL A 117 -11.63 10.12 5.74
CA VAL A 117 -11.78 9.42 7.04
C VAL A 117 -10.44 8.92 7.60
N GLY A 118 -9.36 9.08 6.84
CA GLY A 118 -8.03 8.59 7.16
C GLY A 118 -7.84 7.08 6.92
N GLY A 119 -6.59 6.64 7.02
CA GLY A 119 -6.30 5.25 7.35
C GLY A 119 -6.32 5.08 8.87
N TYR A 120 -6.95 4.04 9.39
CA TYR A 120 -7.05 3.86 10.84
C TYR A 120 -7.00 2.41 11.30
N ASP A 121 -6.69 2.21 12.59
CA ASP A 121 -6.55 0.90 13.23
C ASP A 121 -5.64 -0.05 12.42
N SER A 122 -4.56 0.49 11.86
CA SER A 122 -3.67 -0.19 10.91
C SER A 122 -2.25 -0.29 11.44
N PHE A 123 -1.47 -1.25 10.93
CA PHE A 123 -0.15 -1.57 11.44
C PHE A 123 0.89 -1.62 10.32
N VAL A 124 2.06 -1.05 10.59
CA VAL A 124 3.29 -1.29 9.84
C VAL A 124 4.25 -2.01 10.77
N ALA A 125 4.69 -3.22 10.43
CA ALA A 125 5.54 -4.01 11.31
C ALA A 125 6.60 -4.79 10.56
N ASN A 126 7.82 -4.91 11.13
CA ASN A 126 8.94 -5.63 10.50
C ASN A 126 9.25 -5.16 9.08
N CYS A 127 9.03 -3.88 8.80
CA CYS A 127 9.34 -3.30 7.50
C CYS A 127 10.72 -2.66 7.55
N SER A 128 11.55 -2.97 6.56
CA SER A 128 12.81 -2.24 6.36
C SER A 128 12.56 -1.05 5.46
N PHE A 129 12.98 0.12 5.91
CA PHE A 129 12.92 1.35 5.13
C PHE A 129 14.32 1.85 4.78
N ALA A 130 14.51 2.31 3.55
CA ALA A 130 15.79 2.87 3.14
C ALA A 130 15.62 4.00 2.12
N ARG A 131 16.30 5.13 2.32
CA ARG A 131 16.37 6.22 1.33
C ARG A 131 15.00 6.75 0.86
N ASN A 132 13.94 6.62 1.67
CA ASN A 132 12.68 7.30 1.42
C ASN A 132 12.77 8.76 1.89
N VAL A 133 11.96 9.64 1.32
CA VAL A 133 11.86 11.03 1.83
C VAL A 133 11.26 11.05 3.24
N VAL A 134 10.21 10.24 3.47
CA VAL A 134 9.64 9.94 4.78
C VAL A 134 9.27 8.47 4.81
N ASP A 135 9.63 7.73 5.85
CA ASP A 135 9.34 6.29 5.92
C ASP A 135 7.84 6.02 6.12
N VAL A 136 7.23 6.66 7.12
CA VAL A 136 5.80 6.56 7.41
C VAL A 136 5.23 7.95 7.67
N ASN A 137 4.12 8.29 7.01
CA ASN A 137 3.43 9.56 7.21
C ASN A 137 1.92 9.35 7.40
N GLN A 138 1.30 10.22 8.20
CA GLN A 138 -0.12 10.19 8.51
C GLN A 138 -0.72 11.58 8.24
N LEU A 139 -1.73 11.62 7.37
CA LEU A 139 -2.45 12.84 6.98
C LEU A 139 -3.94 12.74 7.29
N HIS A 140 -4.62 13.89 7.26
CA HIS A 140 -6.06 14.03 7.46
C HIS A 140 -6.56 13.43 8.79
N GLN A 141 -7.63 12.63 8.77
CA GLN A 141 -8.25 12.04 9.98
C GLN A 141 -7.65 10.67 10.36
N SER A 142 -6.45 10.36 9.85
CA SER A 142 -5.75 9.11 10.18
C SER A 142 -5.44 9.04 11.67
N ARG A 143 -5.68 7.89 12.28
CA ARG A 143 -5.59 7.71 13.74
C ARG A 143 -5.39 6.24 14.10
N ASN A 144 -4.89 5.98 15.30
CA ASN A 144 -4.68 4.61 15.81
C ASN A 144 -3.86 3.72 14.84
N ASN A 145 -2.92 4.31 14.13
CA ASN A 145 -1.98 3.56 13.30
C ASN A 145 -0.68 3.37 14.07
N PHE A 146 -0.13 2.17 14.00
CA PHE A 146 1.04 1.80 14.78
C PHE A 146 2.17 1.40 13.85
N LEU A 147 3.36 1.92 14.13
CA LEU A 147 4.61 1.44 13.57
C LEU A 147 5.27 0.58 14.66
N ILE A 148 5.48 -0.70 14.36
CA ILE A 148 6.15 -1.65 15.24
C ILE A 148 7.48 -2.00 14.58
N ASP A 149 8.53 -1.35 15.07
CA ASP A 149 9.87 -1.69 14.65
C ASP A 149 10.41 -2.82 15.52
N ASN A 150 10.91 -3.88 14.88
CA ASN A 150 11.62 -4.95 15.56
C ASN A 150 13.12 -4.69 15.41
N GLU A 151 13.56 -3.52 15.89
CA GLU A 151 14.94 -3.39 16.36
C GLU A 151 15.06 -4.19 17.66
N LEU A 152 15.16 -5.52 17.51
CA LEU A 152 15.87 -6.30 18.52
C LEU A 152 17.33 -5.85 18.41
N GLU A 153 17.68 -4.80 19.16
CA GLU A 153 19.06 -4.57 19.55
C GLU A 153 19.61 -5.92 20.00
N SER A 154 20.71 -6.34 19.37
CA SER A 154 21.43 -7.54 19.75
C SER A 154 21.96 -7.30 21.17
N ALA A 155 21.21 -7.77 22.15
CA ALA A 155 21.65 -7.90 23.54
C ALA A 155 22.69 -9.02 23.69
#